data_AF-A0A3N6B1K4-F1
#
_entry.id   AF-A0A3N6B1K4-F1
#
_cell.length_a   1.000
_cell.length_b   1.000
_cell.length_c   1.000
_cell.angle_alpha   90.00
_cell.angle_beta   90.00
_cell.angle_gamma   90.00
#
_symmetry.space_group_name_H-M   'P 1'
#
loop_
_entity.id
_entity.type
_entity.pdbx_description
1 polymer ?
#
loop_
_entity_poly.entity_id
_entity_poly.type
_entity_poly.pdbx_seq_one_letter_code
_entity_poly.pdbx_strand_id
1 'polypeptide(L)'
;MTGRVSWASRFGHWVRTASVGLMILVVGGCRLHRREPWEKVPLPEGRVEVVRVRSAPPLHIDRVRFYSRELREARFFLVLKPSGLAAPRDVVILNHGWTDRPEDLLTELGVDQAYARLLAAGRVRPALVVLPDLRFASFYRRNADRFP
;
A
#
# COMPACT_ATOMS: atom_id res chain seq x y z
N MET A 1 -41.78 43.46 -48.10
CA MET A 1 -40.64 43.58 -47.16
C MET A 1 -40.71 42.41 -46.20
N THR A 2 -39.71 41.54 -46.28
CA THR A 2 -39.62 40.21 -45.67
C THR A 2 -39.04 40.29 -44.25
N GLY A 3 -39.75 39.71 -43.26
CA GLY A 3 -39.23 39.48 -41.92
C GLY A 3 -39.41 38.03 -41.50
N ARG A 4 -38.37 37.20 -41.67
CA ARG A 4 -38.26 35.85 -41.10
C ARG A 4 -37.92 35.96 -39.62
N VAL A 5 -38.72 35.32 -38.74
CA VAL A 5 -38.29 35.02 -37.37
C VAL A 5 -38.09 33.51 -37.26
N SER A 6 -36.84 33.13 -37.11
CA SER A 6 -36.35 31.75 -37.03
C SER A 6 -36.52 31.21 -35.61
N TRP A 7 -37.24 30.09 -35.49
CA TRP A 7 -37.21 29.21 -34.32
C TRP A 7 -36.03 28.23 -34.43
N ALA A 8 -34.91 28.57 -33.78
CA ALA A 8 -33.79 27.69 -33.41
C ALA A 8 -32.79 28.61 -32.68
N SER A 9 -32.24 28.34 -31.49
CA SER A 9 -31.66 27.09 -31.02
C SER A 9 -31.47 27.17 -29.49
N ARG A 10 -32.12 26.28 -28.75
CA ARG A 10 -31.78 25.99 -27.35
C ARG A 10 -31.05 24.65 -27.29
N PHE A 11 -29.78 24.58 -27.64
CA PHE A 11 -28.96 23.39 -27.32
C PHE A 11 -27.49 23.76 -27.45
N GLY A 12 -26.81 24.02 -26.33
CA GLY A 12 -25.39 24.39 -26.43
C GLY A 12 -24.66 24.69 -25.13
N HIS A 13 -24.89 23.96 -24.04
CA HIS A 13 -24.07 24.13 -22.82
C HIS A 13 -23.79 22.85 -22.01
N TRP A 14 -23.88 21.65 -22.60
CA TRP A 14 -23.81 20.39 -21.83
C TRP A 14 -22.70 19.40 -22.21
N VAL A 15 -21.65 19.80 -22.95
CA VAL A 15 -20.62 18.84 -23.42
C VAL A 15 -19.19 19.13 -22.94
N ARG A 16 -18.93 20.17 -22.13
CA ARG A 16 -17.55 20.55 -21.76
C ARG A 16 -17.07 20.17 -20.35
N THR A 17 -17.89 19.57 -19.50
CA THR A 17 -17.49 19.18 -18.13
C THR A 17 -17.18 17.68 -17.96
N ALA A 18 -17.42 16.85 -18.96
CA ALA A 18 -17.21 15.39 -18.84
C ALA A 18 -15.75 14.93 -19.00
N SER A 19 -14.87 15.75 -19.60
CA SER A 19 -13.52 15.28 -19.98
C SER A 19 -12.47 15.39 -18.86
N VAL A 20 -12.70 16.19 -17.82
CA VAL A 20 -11.74 16.34 -16.71
C VAL A 20 -11.93 15.25 -15.63
N GLY A 21 -13.17 14.80 -15.41
CA GLY A 21 -13.47 13.75 -14.43
C GLY A 21 -12.91 12.37 -14.81
N LEU A 22 -12.78 12.08 -16.11
CA LEU A 22 -12.30 10.78 -16.59
C LEU A 22 -10.78 10.61 -16.44
N MET A 23 -10.00 11.69 -16.56
CA MET A 23 -8.53 11.63 -16.41
C MET A 23 -8.08 11.36 -14.96
N ILE A 24 -8.79 11.91 -13.96
CA ILE A 24 -8.44 11.73 -12.55
C ILE A 24 -8.63 10.27 -12.10
N LEU A 25 -9.65 9.59 -12.62
CA LEU A 25 -9.93 8.18 -12.31
C LEU A 25 -8.90 7.20 -12.90
N VAL A 26 -8.37 7.49 -14.10
CA VAL A 26 -7.38 6.61 -14.75
C VAL A 26 -6.01 6.67 -14.05
N VAL A 27 -5.59 7.85 -13.57
CA VAL A 27 -4.29 8.00 -12.89
C VAL A 27 -4.30 7.38 -11.49
N GLY A 28 -5.41 7.48 -10.76
CA GLY A 28 -5.55 6.87 -9.43
C GLY A 28 -5.56 5.34 -9.45
N GLY A 29 -6.19 4.72 -10.47
CA GLY A 29 -6.26 3.27 -10.61
C GLY A 29 -4.92 2.59 -10.90
N CYS A 30 -3.97 3.30 -11.52
CA CYS A 30 -2.65 2.74 -11.88
C CYS A 30 -1.75 2.48 -10.66
N ARG A 31 -1.87 3.25 -9.57
CA ARG A 31 -1.06 3.01 -8.35
C ARG A 31 -1.50 1.74 -7.62
N LEU A 32 -2.81 1.44 -7.63
CA LEU A 32 -3.42 0.32 -6.91
C LEU A 32 -2.81 -1.04 -7.26
N HIS A 33 -2.30 -1.19 -8.49
CA HIS A 33 -1.79 -2.45 -9.03
C HIS A 33 -0.31 -2.39 -9.41
N ARG A 34 0.37 -1.28 -9.14
CA ARG A 34 1.79 -1.16 -9.45
C ARG A 34 2.59 -2.05 -8.51
N ARG A 35 3.11 -3.15 -9.05
CA ARG A 35 4.09 -4.02 -8.40
C ARG A 35 5.49 -3.60 -8.82
N GLU A 36 6.40 -3.56 -7.87
CA GLU A 36 7.83 -3.36 -8.13
C GLU A 36 8.43 -4.55 -8.90
N PRO A 37 9.54 -4.39 -9.63
CA PRO A 37 10.15 -5.47 -10.40
C PRO A 37 10.45 -6.72 -9.58
N TRP A 38 10.96 -6.54 -8.35
CA TRP A 38 11.30 -7.64 -7.44
C TRP A 38 10.07 -8.40 -6.93
N GLU A 39 8.88 -7.79 -6.89
CA GLU A 39 7.65 -8.48 -6.48
C GLU A 39 7.27 -9.58 -7.48
N LYS A 40 7.61 -9.38 -8.75
CA LYS A 40 7.22 -10.25 -9.87
C LYS A 40 8.12 -11.48 -10.03
N VAL A 41 9.29 -11.49 -9.42
CA VAL A 41 10.25 -12.61 -9.51
C VAL A 41 9.62 -13.85 -8.88
N PRO A 42 9.57 -15.04 -9.47
CA PRO A 42 9.01 -16.20 -8.78
C PRO A 42 9.73 -16.49 -7.46
N LEU A 43 8.98 -16.90 -6.43
CA LEU A 43 9.54 -17.36 -5.15
C LEU A 43 9.03 -18.78 -4.88
N PRO A 44 9.91 -19.79 -4.78
CA PRO A 44 9.50 -21.15 -4.45
C PRO A 44 8.79 -21.25 -3.10
N GLU A 45 7.89 -22.21 -3.00
CA GLU A 45 7.21 -22.53 -1.74
C GLU A 45 8.23 -22.92 -0.66
N GLY A 46 7.97 -22.49 0.59
CA GLY A 46 8.88 -22.72 1.71
C GLY A 46 10.12 -21.80 1.75
N ARG A 47 10.36 -20.99 0.71
CA ARG A 47 11.46 -20.02 0.70
C ARG A 47 11.05 -18.69 1.33
N VAL A 48 11.96 -18.13 2.13
CA VAL A 48 11.87 -16.78 2.68
C VAL A 48 13.11 -16.00 2.25
N GLU A 49 12.90 -14.78 1.78
CA GLU A 49 13.98 -13.83 1.44
C GLU A 49 13.87 -12.62 2.35
N VAL A 50 14.98 -12.22 2.97
CA VAL A 50 15.06 -11.03 3.82
C VAL A 50 16.09 -10.08 3.23
N VAL A 51 15.65 -8.86 2.93
CA VAL A 51 16.51 -7.80 2.38
C VAL A 51 16.47 -6.60 3.31
N ARG A 52 17.64 -6.14 3.77
CA ARG A 52 17.77 -4.89 4.53
C ARG A 52 17.44 -3.71 3.62
N VAL A 53 16.35 -3.01 3.93
CA VAL A 53 15.92 -1.81 3.20
C VAL A 53 16.61 -0.57 3.76
N ARG A 54 16.72 -0.48 5.09
CA ARG A 54 17.36 0.62 5.80
C ARG A 54 17.99 0.13 7.09
N SER A 55 19.18 0.63 7.42
CA SER A 55 19.90 0.25 8.64
C SER A 55 20.45 1.49 9.34
N ALA A 56 19.73 2.00 10.34
CA ALA A 56 20.18 3.16 11.12
C ALA A 56 19.63 3.07 12.56
N PRO A 57 20.47 3.10 13.61
CA PRO A 57 19.97 3.12 14.98
C PRO A 57 18.94 4.24 15.21
N PRO A 58 17.88 3.99 16.00
CA PRO A 58 17.61 2.79 16.78
C PRO A 58 16.82 1.70 16.01
N LEU A 59 16.70 1.79 14.68
CA LEU A 59 15.76 0.98 13.91
C LEU A 59 16.36 0.41 12.60
N HIS A 60 16.24 -0.90 12.41
CA HIS A 60 16.47 -1.54 11.13
C HIS A 60 15.15 -1.81 10.43
N ILE A 61 15.11 -1.64 9.11
CA ILE A 61 13.94 -1.95 8.30
C ILE A 61 14.33 -3.06 7.33
N ASP A 62 13.67 -4.20 7.48
CA ASP A 62 13.82 -5.35 6.61
C ASP A 62 12.57 -5.52 5.75
N ARG A 63 12.75 -5.91 4.49
CA ARG A 63 11.69 -6.43 3.65
C ARG A 63 11.78 -7.95 3.66
N VAL A 64 10.71 -8.58 4.10
CA VAL A 64 10.59 -10.03 4.15
C VAL A 64 9.64 -10.46 3.04
N ARG A 65 10.09 -11.39 2.22
CA ARG A 65 9.36 -11.93 1.07
C ARG A 65 9.20 -13.43 1.25
N PHE A 66 7.99 -13.93 1.01
CA PHE A 66 7.62 -15.32 1.29
C PHE A 66 6.58 -15.80 0.28
N TYR A 67 6.47 -17.11 0.09
CA TYR A 67 5.40 -17.68 -0.72
C TYR A 67 4.13 -17.88 0.13
N SER A 68 3.02 -17.27 -0.27
CA SER A 68 1.72 -17.50 0.36
C SER A 68 1.03 -18.67 -0.31
N ARG A 69 0.83 -19.76 0.44
CA ARG A 69 0.06 -20.94 -0.03
C ARG A 69 -1.38 -20.56 -0.34
N GLU A 70 -1.97 -19.71 0.51
CA GLU A 70 -3.36 -19.25 0.38
C GLU A 70 -3.60 -18.48 -0.93
N LEU A 71 -2.68 -17.57 -1.25
CA LEU A 71 -2.79 -16.73 -2.45
C LEU A 71 -2.11 -17.34 -3.67
N ARG A 72 -1.37 -18.44 -3.49
CA ARG A 72 -0.55 -19.13 -4.50
C ARG A 72 0.42 -18.19 -5.23
N GLU A 73 0.92 -17.17 -4.54
CA GLU A 73 1.87 -16.19 -5.07
C GLU A 73 2.88 -15.73 -4.02
N ALA A 74 3.99 -15.15 -4.49
CA ALA A 74 4.96 -14.48 -3.63
C ALA A 74 4.33 -13.20 -3.04
N ARG A 75 4.50 -13.01 -1.73
CA ARG A 75 4.04 -11.85 -0.96
C ARG A 75 5.20 -11.26 -0.16
N PHE A 76 4.99 -10.07 0.38
CA PHE A 76 5.97 -9.44 1.24
C PHE A 76 5.33 -8.61 2.36
N PHE A 77 6.13 -8.28 3.34
CA PHE A 77 5.87 -7.27 4.36
C PHE A 77 7.16 -6.55 4.73
N LEU A 78 7.04 -5.38 5.32
CA LEU A 78 8.16 -4.68 5.95
C LEU A 78 8.17 -4.98 7.45
N VAL A 79 9.37 -5.02 8.03
CA VAL A 79 9.58 -5.18 9.48
C VAL A 79 10.45 -4.05 9.97
N LEU A 80 9.94 -3.30 10.94
CA LEU A 80 10.69 -2.31 11.69
C LEU A 80 11.17 -3.01 12.96
N LYS A 81 12.49 -3.21 13.05
CA LYS A 81 13.16 -3.93 14.12
C LYS A 81 14.02 -2.98 14.95
N PRO A 82 13.73 -2.82 16.25
CA PRO A 82 14.61 -2.10 17.17
C PRO A 82 16.01 -2.73 17.21
N SER A 83 17.05 -1.89 17.13
CA SER A 83 18.44 -2.33 17.25
C SER A 83 18.69 -2.95 18.63
N GLY A 84 19.47 -4.04 18.69
CA GLY A 84 19.79 -4.73 19.94
C GLY A 84 18.69 -5.64 20.50
N LEU A 85 17.54 -5.76 19.83
CA LEU A 85 16.49 -6.71 20.21
C LEU A 85 16.95 -8.14 19.88
N ALA A 86 17.42 -8.87 20.91
CA ALA A 86 17.93 -10.24 20.79
C ALA A 86 16.84 -11.26 20.42
N ALA A 87 15.65 -11.13 21.02
CA ALA A 87 14.48 -11.91 20.67
C ALA A 87 13.22 -11.02 20.74
N PRO A 88 12.41 -10.98 19.68
CA PRO A 88 11.18 -10.20 19.69
C PRO A 88 10.17 -10.86 20.64
N ARG A 89 9.78 -10.14 21.70
CA ARG A 89 8.73 -10.59 22.64
C ARG A 89 7.36 -10.12 22.21
N ASP A 90 7.30 -8.93 21.63
CA ASP A 90 6.08 -8.27 21.19
C ASP A 90 6.14 -8.02 19.68
N VAL A 91 5.01 -8.25 19.00
CA VAL A 91 4.82 -7.97 17.58
C VAL A 91 3.54 -7.16 17.41
N VAL A 92 3.64 -6.05 16.67
CA VAL A 92 2.52 -5.20 16.30
C VAL A 92 2.36 -5.28 14.79
N ILE A 93 1.14 -5.56 14.32
CA ILE A 93 0.80 -5.51 12.90
C ILE A 93 0.11 -4.18 12.65
N LEU A 94 0.68 -3.37 11.75
CA LEU A 94 0.12 -2.09 11.35
C LEU A 94 -0.23 -2.12 9.86
N ASN A 95 -1.53 -2.12 9.60
CA ASN A 95 -2.09 -2.19 8.26
C ASN A 95 -2.12 -0.82 7.59
N HIS A 96 -1.92 -0.81 6.27
CA HIS A 96 -2.12 0.38 5.44
C HIS A 96 -3.56 0.45 4.90
N GLY A 97 -3.94 1.59 4.31
CA GLY A 97 -5.24 1.79 3.68
C GLY A 97 -5.40 1.00 2.39
N TRP A 98 -6.64 0.90 1.90
CA TRP A 98 -6.99 0.08 0.73
C TRP A 98 -6.15 0.36 -0.53
N THR A 99 -5.82 1.63 -0.76
CA THR A 99 -5.11 2.09 -1.96
C THR A 99 -3.60 2.12 -1.82
N ASP A 100 -3.12 1.91 -0.60
CA ASP A 100 -1.76 2.21 -0.21
C ASP A 100 -0.89 0.95 -0.29
N ARG A 101 0.38 1.13 0.00
CA ARG A 101 1.38 0.10 0.15
C ARG A 101 2.00 0.17 1.55
N PRO A 102 2.67 -0.91 2.01
CA PRO A 102 3.47 -0.86 3.23
C PRO A 102 4.52 0.25 3.22
N GLU A 103 5.12 0.51 2.06
CA GLU A 103 6.12 1.57 1.90
C GLU A 103 5.55 2.98 2.15
N ASP A 104 4.27 3.21 1.84
CA ASP A 104 3.64 4.53 1.99
C ASP A 104 3.50 4.93 3.47
N LEU A 105 3.37 3.96 4.38
CA LEU A 105 3.42 4.21 5.82
C LEU A 105 4.79 4.77 6.26
N LEU A 106 5.85 4.47 5.51
CA LEU A 106 7.19 4.99 5.78
C LEU A 106 7.43 6.35 5.12
N THR A 107 7.04 6.49 3.86
CA THR A 107 7.36 7.70 3.08
C THR A 107 6.38 8.83 3.35
N GLU A 108 5.09 8.54 3.50
CA GLU A 108 4.04 9.56 3.65
C GLU A 108 3.68 9.81 5.12
N LEU A 109 3.60 8.75 5.93
CA LEU A 109 3.21 8.87 7.34
C LEU A 109 4.40 8.89 8.33
N GLY A 110 5.61 8.58 7.86
CA GLY A 110 6.82 8.61 8.68
C GLY A 110 6.76 7.67 9.90
N VAL A 111 6.10 6.52 9.78
CA VAL A 111 5.93 5.56 10.88
C VAL A 111 7.27 5.13 11.48
N ASP A 112 8.30 4.92 10.65
CA ASP A 112 9.64 4.59 11.12
C ASP A 112 10.24 5.69 12.00
N GLN A 113 10.07 6.95 11.59
CA GLN A 113 10.58 8.11 12.31
C GLN A 113 9.82 8.32 13.63
N ALA A 114 8.49 8.22 13.59
CA ALA A 114 7.66 8.32 14.79
C ALA A 114 8.03 7.23 15.79
N TYR A 115 8.16 5.98 15.32
CA TYR A 115 8.51 4.86 16.18
C TYR A 115 9.93 4.99 16.74
N ALA A 116 10.91 5.36 15.92
CA ALA A 116 12.28 5.59 16.37
C ALA A 116 12.37 6.69 17.44
N ARG A 117 11.61 7.79 17.30
CA ARG A 117 11.55 8.86 18.31
C ARG A 117 10.94 8.36 19.62
N LEU A 118 9.84 7.61 19.55
CA LEU A 118 9.18 7.06 20.74
C LEU A 118 10.07 6.04 21.46
N LEU A 119 10.80 5.21 20.73
CA LEU A 119 11.80 4.29 21.28
C LEU A 119 12.93 5.03 21.98
N ALA A 120 13.53 6.02 21.30
CA ALA A 120 14.63 6.80 21.85
C ALA A 120 14.23 7.58 23.12
N ALA A 121 12.97 8.02 23.19
CA ALA A 121 12.41 8.69 24.37
C ALA A 121 11.93 7.72 25.47
N GLY A 122 12.04 6.40 25.28
CA GLY A 122 11.55 5.40 26.25
C GLY A 122 10.03 5.40 26.45
N ARG A 123 9.27 5.96 25.51
CA ARG A 123 7.81 6.13 25.62
C ARG A 123 7.02 4.90 25.18
N VAL A 124 7.67 3.96 24.50
CA VAL A 124 7.10 2.69 24.06
C VAL A 124 8.08 1.56 24.34
N ARG A 125 7.57 0.36 24.60
CA ARG A 125 8.41 -0.84 24.70
C ARG A 125 8.90 -1.26 23.31
N PRO A 126 10.14 -1.73 23.16
CA PRO A 126 10.62 -2.30 21.89
C PRO A 126 9.80 -3.51 21.45
N ALA A 127 9.17 -3.39 20.29
CA ALA A 127 8.43 -4.45 19.59
C ALA A 127 8.85 -4.52 18.11
N LEU A 128 8.61 -5.65 17.46
CA LEU A 128 8.61 -5.65 15.99
C LEU A 128 7.35 -4.98 15.49
N VAL A 129 7.46 -4.08 14.53
CA VAL A 129 6.30 -3.55 13.81
C VAL A 129 6.31 -4.12 12.40
N VAL A 130 5.26 -4.86 12.05
CA VAL A 130 5.07 -5.53 10.77
C VAL A 130 4.09 -4.74 9.93
N LEU A 131 4.48 -4.38 8.71
CA LEU A 131 3.67 -3.65 7.73
C LEU A 131 3.37 -4.59 6.56
N PRO A 132 2.23 -5.33 6.58
CA PRO A 132 1.90 -6.28 5.52
C PRO A 132 1.35 -5.60 4.26
N ASP A 133 1.68 -6.12 3.08
CA ASP A 133 1.00 -5.70 1.83
C ASP A 133 -0.39 -6.35 1.75
N LEU A 134 -1.43 -5.54 1.93
CA LEU A 134 -2.83 -5.94 1.92
C LEU A 134 -3.50 -5.80 0.54
N ARG A 135 -2.74 -5.50 -0.52
CA ARG A 135 -3.25 -5.51 -1.89
C ARG A 135 -3.43 -6.96 -2.34
N PHE A 136 -4.49 -7.58 -1.84
CA PHE A 136 -4.90 -8.91 -2.26
C PHE A 136 -5.63 -8.77 -3.59
N ALA A 137 -5.07 -9.35 -4.65
CA ALA A 137 -5.73 -9.36 -5.94
C ALA A 137 -7.05 -10.13 -5.83
N SER A 138 -8.17 -9.45 -5.65
CA SER A 138 -9.55 -9.98 -5.70
C SER A 138 -9.91 -11.17 -4.78
N PHE A 139 -8.96 -11.76 -4.06
CA PHE A 139 -9.14 -12.96 -3.24
C PHE A 139 -10.12 -12.70 -2.09
N TYR A 140 -9.85 -11.70 -1.26
CA TYR A 140 -10.76 -11.34 -0.16
C TYR A 140 -12.09 -10.80 -0.67
N ARG A 141 -12.11 -10.04 -1.77
CA ARG A 141 -13.37 -9.58 -2.37
C ARG A 141 -14.27 -10.75 -2.81
N ARG A 142 -13.69 -11.86 -3.27
CA ARG A 142 -14.42 -13.05 -3.72
C ARG A 142 -14.66 -14.09 -2.62
N ASN A 143 -13.99 -13.98 -1.49
CA ASN A 143 -14.06 -14.96 -0.40
C ASN A 143 -14.40 -14.32 0.95
N ALA A 144 -14.81 -13.04 0.98
CA ALA A 144 -15.20 -12.34 2.22
C ALA A 144 -16.27 -13.13 2.97
N ASP A 145 -17.23 -13.69 2.24
CA ASP A 145 -18.33 -14.48 2.80
C ASP A 145 -17.88 -15.81 3.44
N ARG A 146 -16.63 -16.24 3.20
CA ARG A 146 -16.06 -17.50 3.73
C ARG A 146 -15.13 -17.31 4.92
N PHE A 147 -14.77 -16.06 5.24
CA PHE A 147 -13.91 -15.72 6.35
C PHE A 147 -14.58 -14.60 7.17
N PRO A 148 -15.55 -14.95 8.04
CA PRO A 148 -16.25 -14.00 8.91
C PRO A 148 -15.32 -13.37 9.96
#